data_AF-A0A5J6LBA9-F1
#
_entry.id   AF-A0A5J6LBA9-F1
#
_cell.length_a   1.000
_cell.length_b   1.000
_cell.length_c   1.000
_cell.angle_alpha   90.00
_cell.angle_beta   90.00
_cell.angle_gamma   90.00
#
_symmetry.space_group_name_H-M   'P 1'
#
loop_
_entity.id
_entity.type
_entity.pdbx_description
1 polymer ?
#
loop_
_entity_poly.entity_id
_entity_poly.type
_entity_poly.pdbx_seq_one_letter_code
_entity_poly.pdbx_strand_id
1 'polypeptide(L)'
;MRVWKTSECLFDWFVFCLLIGNTDNHLKNLSFYMSPEGVVITPHYDLLCTAVYEPDNGWLNARLEWKIGSVRTLGEVNPVYLVELGSVLKVPPRLQKQTVSRMIKTIEQQLPVIYEEIQATLYPAGISKEGELRLLQQIHYGVIADMAARLAI
;
A
#
# COMPACT_ATOMS: atom_id res chain seq x y z
N MET A 1 -13.01 19.22 -11.36
CA MET A 1 -12.10 18.71 -10.31
C MET A 1 -12.94 17.90 -9.34
N ARG A 2 -12.69 16.58 -9.19
CA ARG A 2 -13.44 15.75 -8.24
C ARG A 2 -12.92 16.07 -6.85
N VAL A 3 -13.74 16.64 -5.97
CA VAL A 3 -13.39 16.77 -4.55
C VAL A 3 -13.52 15.37 -3.95
N TRP A 4 -12.40 14.72 -3.70
CA TRP A 4 -12.41 13.40 -3.07
C TRP A 4 -12.91 13.52 -1.64
N LYS A 5 -13.82 12.63 -1.24
CA LYS A 5 -14.20 12.52 0.16
C LYS A 5 -13.03 11.94 0.95
N THR A 6 -12.77 12.50 2.13
CA THR A 6 -11.70 12.02 3.04
C THR A 6 -11.74 10.51 3.27
N SER A 7 -12.94 9.91 3.36
CA SER A 7 -13.11 8.46 3.49
C SER A 7 -12.58 7.66 2.30
N GLU A 8 -12.78 8.14 1.08
CA GLU A 8 -12.27 7.49 -0.13
C GLU A 8 -10.75 7.59 -0.19
N CYS A 9 -10.16 8.75 0.16
CA CYS A 9 -8.71 8.90 0.26
C CYS A 9 -8.08 7.98 1.31
N LEU A 10 -8.71 7.86 2.49
CA LEU A 10 -8.24 6.96 3.53
C LEU A 10 -8.33 5.49 3.11
N PHE A 11 -9.40 5.12 2.40
CA PHE A 11 -9.53 3.76 1.87
C PHE A 11 -8.47 3.46 0.80
N ASP A 12 -8.27 4.38 -0.15
CA ASP A 12 -7.23 4.29 -1.16
C ASP A 12 -5.84 4.14 -0.51
N TRP A 13 -5.50 5.00 0.46
CA TRP A 13 -4.25 4.91 1.21
C TRP A 13 -4.06 3.57 1.92
N PHE A 14 -5.09 3.10 2.61
CA PHE A 14 -5.01 1.85 3.36
C PHE A 14 -4.83 0.65 2.43
N VAL A 15 -5.58 0.61 1.32
CA VAL A 15 -5.42 -0.43 0.29
C VAL A 15 -4.01 -0.40 -0.30
N PHE A 16 -3.47 0.79 -0.57
CA PHE A 16 -2.09 0.93 -1.05
C PHE A 16 -1.08 0.40 -0.03
N CYS A 17 -1.21 0.77 1.25
CA CYS A 17 -0.36 0.26 2.33
C CYS A 17 -0.41 -1.27 2.42
N LEU A 18 -1.59 -1.88 2.31
CA LEU A 18 -1.70 -3.35 2.28
C LEU A 18 -0.99 -3.95 1.06
N LEU A 19 -1.20 -3.40 -0.14
CA LEU A 19 -0.60 -3.92 -1.36
C LEU A 19 0.93 -3.85 -1.33
N ILE A 20 1.50 -2.75 -0.85
CA ILE A 20 2.96 -2.61 -0.74
C ILE A 20 3.54 -3.25 0.53
N GLY A 21 2.72 -3.87 1.40
CA GLY A 21 3.16 -4.40 2.69
C GLY A 21 3.73 -3.34 3.65
N ASN A 22 3.16 -2.13 3.63
CA ASN A 22 3.41 -1.12 4.67
C ASN A 22 2.58 -1.45 5.91
N THR A 23 3.19 -2.14 6.86
CA THR A 23 2.61 -2.49 8.15
C THR A 23 2.94 -1.49 9.26
N ASP A 24 3.82 -0.51 9.01
CA ASP A 24 4.19 0.58 9.93
C ASP A 24 3.30 1.83 9.74
N ASN A 25 2.07 1.63 9.26
CA ASN A 25 1.17 2.69 8.80
C ASN A 25 0.37 3.36 9.94
N HIS A 26 1.05 3.89 10.95
CA HIS A 26 0.46 4.47 12.16
C HIS A 26 -0.41 5.71 11.92
N LEU A 27 -1.28 6.04 12.88
CA LEU A 27 -2.12 7.26 12.87
C LEU A 27 -1.32 8.57 12.69
N LYS A 28 -0.08 8.62 13.23
CA LYS A 28 0.82 9.78 13.07
C LYS A 28 1.27 10.02 11.63
N ASN A 29 1.10 9.03 10.74
CA ASN A 29 1.45 9.11 9.32
C ASN A 29 0.31 9.72 8.48
N LEU A 30 -0.78 10.13 9.12
CA LEU A 30 -1.89 10.84 8.50
C LEU A 30 -1.92 12.28 9.03
N SER A 31 -1.84 13.24 8.12
CA SER A 31 -1.95 14.66 8.43
C SER A 31 -3.13 15.30 7.70
N PHE A 32 -3.64 16.40 8.25
CA PHE A 32 -4.78 17.13 7.73
C PHE A 32 -4.50 18.63 7.65
N TYR A 33 -4.91 19.26 6.56
CA TYR A 33 -5.05 20.70 6.49
C TYR A 33 -6.32 21.10 7.24
N MET A 34 -6.19 22.11 8.10
CA MET A 34 -7.30 22.70 8.84
C MET A 34 -7.54 24.12 8.34
N SER A 35 -8.77 24.41 7.93
CA SER A 35 -9.21 25.76 7.57
C SER A 35 -10.62 26.04 8.11
N PRO A 36 -11.08 27.30 8.11
CA PRO A 36 -12.45 27.63 8.50
C PRO A 36 -13.52 26.89 7.67
N GLU A 37 -13.19 26.49 6.44
CA GLU A 37 -14.07 25.79 5.51
C GLU A 37 -14.11 24.28 5.74
N GLY A 38 -13.20 23.74 6.54
CA GLY A 38 -13.22 22.33 6.94
C GLY A 38 -11.84 21.70 7.11
N VAL A 39 -11.85 20.37 7.20
CA VAL A 39 -10.67 19.53 7.36
C VAL A 39 -10.47 18.70 6.10
N VAL A 40 -9.30 18.79 5.48
CA VAL A 40 -8.95 18.07 4.26
C VAL A 40 -7.68 17.26 4.49
N ILE A 41 -7.66 16.01 4.03
CA ILE A 41 -6.48 15.16 4.15
C ILE A 41 -5.32 15.72 3.32
N THR A 42 -4.11 15.68 3.88
CA THR A 42 -2.87 16.05 3.19
C THR A 42 -2.41 14.94 2.24
N PRO A 43 -1.50 15.21 1.29
CA PRO A 43 -0.82 14.15 0.55
C PRO A 43 -0.17 13.13 1.51
N HIS A 44 -0.28 11.85 1.17
CA HIS A 44 0.27 10.78 1.99
C HIS A 44 1.80 10.79 1.95
N TYR A 45 2.42 10.44 3.08
CA TYR A 45 3.85 10.32 3.27
C TYR A 45 4.15 9.05 4.07
N ASP A 46 5.44 8.73 4.23
CA ASP A 46 5.90 7.55 4.98
C ASP A 46 5.32 6.23 4.45
N LEU A 47 5.43 6.05 3.12
CA LEU A 47 4.98 4.88 2.39
C LEU A 47 6.16 3.97 2.11
N LEU A 48 6.34 2.95 2.95
CA LEU A 48 7.48 2.04 2.90
C LEU A 48 6.99 0.60 2.86
N CYS A 49 7.64 -0.25 2.06
CA CYS A 49 7.41 -1.70 2.13
C CYS A 49 8.14 -2.24 3.37
N THR A 50 7.53 -2.15 4.54
CA THR A 50 8.15 -2.61 5.79
C THR A 50 8.17 -4.13 5.91
N ALA A 51 7.16 -4.81 5.36
CA ALA A 51 7.03 -6.26 5.43
C ALA A 51 8.14 -7.01 4.68
N VAL A 52 8.83 -6.39 3.70
CA VAL A 52 9.95 -7.03 2.99
C VAL A 52 11.11 -7.39 3.92
N TYR A 53 11.20 -6.75 5.09
CA TYR A 53 12.24 -6.99 6.09
C TYR A 53 11.89 -8.10 7.09
N GLU A 54 10.72 -8.74 6.98
CA GLU A 54 10.43 -9.94 7.76
C GLU A 54 11.44 -11.06 7.43
N PRO A 55 11.90 -11.83 8.44
CA PRO A 55 12.89 -12.88 8.23
C PRO A 55 12.37 -13.97 7.30
N ASP A 56 13.29 -14.61 6.60
CA ASP A 56 13.01 -15.76 5.72
C ASP A 56 11.94 -15.50 4.65
N ASN A 57 11.86 -14.25 4.15
CA ASN A 57 10.81 -13.81 3.22
C ASN A 57 9.39 -14.01 3.79
N GLY A 58 9.26 -13.96 5.12
CA GLY A 58 8.03 -14.19 5.85
C GLY A 58 7.10 -12.99 5.91
N TRP A 59 7.04 -12.14 4.87
CA TRP A 59 6.26 -10.88 4.86
C TRP A 59 4.78 -11.05 5.21
N LEU A 60 4.21 -12.23 4.98
CA LEU A 60 2.84 -12.56 5.37
C LEU A 60 2.65 -12.69 6.89
N ASN A 61 3.72 -12.87 7.66
CA ASN A 61 3.70 -12.88 9.12
C ASN A 61 3.76 -11.47 9.71
N ALA A 62 4.04 -10.44 8.88
CA ALA A 62 4.10 -9.06 9.32
C ALA A 62 2.80 -8.67 10.02
N ARG A 63 2.93 -8.15 11.25
CA ARG A 63 1.78 -7.73 12.06
C ARG A 63 1.19 -6.44 11.52
N LEU A 64 -0.13 -6.39 11.39
CA LEU A 64 -0.84 -5.16 11.05
C LEU A 64 -0.89 -4.24 12.27
N GLU A 65 -0.62 -2.96 12.05
CA GLU A 65 -0.84 -1.93 13.06
C GLU A 65 -2.34 -1.76 13.36
N TRP A 66 -3.16 -1.73 12.32
CA TRP A 66 -4.59 -1.59 12.43
C TRP A 66 -5.28 -2.94 12.57
N LYS A 67 -6.00 -3.13 13.68
CA LYS A 67 -6.72 -4.36 14.01
C LYS A 67 -8.20 -4.20 13.68
N ILE A 68 -8.56 -4.57 12.45
CA ILE A 68 -9.96 -4.64 12.00
C ILE A 68 -10.42 -6.10 12.09
N GLY A 69 -11.57 -6.33 12.73
CA GLY A 69 -12.05 -7.68 13.03
C GLY A 69 -11.04 -8.55 13.79
N SER A 70 -10.89 -9.80 13.36
CA SER A 70 -9.93 -10.77 13.92
C SER A 70 -8.59 -10.81 13.21
N VAL A 71 -8.39 -10.06 12.12
CA VAL A 71 -7.16 -10.08 11.30
C VAL A 71 -6.02 -9.37 12.03
N ARG A 72 -4.84 -9.99 12.09
CA ARG A 72 -3.67 -9.51 12.83
C ARG A 72 -2.40 -9.48 12.00
N THR A 73 -2.28 -10.32 10.96
CA THR A 73 -1.12 -10.34 10.07
C THR A 73 -1.50 -10.03 8.63
N LEU A 74 -0.50 -9.65 7.84
CA LEU A 74 -0.66 -9.35 6.42
C LEU A 74 -1.21 -10.57 5.65
N GLY A 75 -0.79 -11.79 6.04
CA GLY A 75 -1.25 -13.06 5.47
C GLY A 75 -2.67 -13.48 5.85
N GLU A 76 -3.32 -12.80 6.78
CA GLU A 76 -4.74 -13.02 7.11
C GLU A 76 -5.67 -12.09 6.30
N VAL A 77 -5.10 -11.06 5.65
CA VAL A 77 -5.86 -10.10 4.86
C VAL A 77 -6.43 -10.78 3.60
N ASN A 78 -7.70 -10.53 3.35
CA ASN A 78 -8.48 -11.09 2.25
C ASN A 78 -9.57 -10.09 1.81
N PRO A 79 -10.39 -10.38 0.79
CA PRO A 79 -11.41 -9.44 0.34
C PRO A 79 -12.50 -9.12 1.39
N VAL A 80 -12.77 -10.02 2.34
CA VAL A 80 -13.72 -9.74 3.45
C VAL A 80 -13.19 -8.63 4.35
N TYR A 81 -11.88 -8.63 4.64
CA TYR A 81 -11.24 -7.55 5.39
C TYR A 81 -11.41 -6.19 4.69
N LEU A 82 -11.25 -6.15 3.36
CA LEU A 82 -11.45 -4.92 2.59
C LEU A 82 -12.89 -4.40 2.64
N VAL A 83 -13.86 -5.32 2.64
CA VAL A 83 -15.29 -4.97 2.80
C VAL A 83 -15.56 -4.39 4.19
N GLU A 84 -14.97 -4.98 5.25
CA GLU A 84 -15.10 -4.47 6.62
C GLU A 84 -14.47 -3.08 6.77
N LEU A 85 -13.24 -2.90 6.28
CA LEU A 85 -12.55 -1.61 6.22
C LEU A 85 -13.39 -0.55 5.48
N GLY A 86 -13.89 -0.91 4.29
CA GLY A 86 -14.73 -0.01 3.50
C GLY A 86 -16.03 0.35 4.20
N SER A 87 -16.63 -0.58 4.96
CA SER A 87 -17.80 -0.31 5.80
C SER A 87 -17.49 0.68 6.93
N VAL A 88 -16.37 0.48 7.65
CA VAL A 88 -15.91 1.41 8.71
C VAL A 88 -15.72 2.82 8.16
N LEU A 89 -15.12 2.94 6.97
CA LEU A 89 -14.89 4.22 6.30
C LEU A 89 -16.11 4.74 5.52
N LYS A 90 -17.24 4.00 5.50
CA LYS A 90 -18.46 4.35 4.76
C LYS A 90 -18.23 4.54 3.24
N VAL A 91 -17.31 3.75 2.67
CA VAL A 91 -17.05 3.70 1.23
C VAL A 91 -18.00 2.68 0.58
N PRO A 92 -18.77 3.04 -0.46
CA PRO A 92 -19.67 2.11 -1.14
C PRO A 92 -18.93 0.88 -1.73
N PRO A 93 -19.50 -0.33 -1.68
CA PRO A 93 -18.86 -1.56 -2.19
C PRO A 93 -18.36 -1.47 -3.63
N ARG A 94 -19.10 -0.77 -4.49
CA ARG A 94 -18.69 -0.54 -5.88
C ARG A 94 -17.36 0.23 -5.96
N LEU A 95 -17.17 1.25 -5.12
CA LEU A 95 -15.93 2.02 -5.09
C LEU A 95 -14.80 1.21 -4.47
N GLN A 96 -15.07 0.39 -3.46
CA GLN A 96 -14.07 -0.50 -2.86
C GLN A 96 -13.45 -1.41 -3.94
N LYS A 97 -14.28 -2.14 -4.69
CA LYS A 97 -13.82 -3.02 -5.77
C LYS A 97 -13.08 -2.25 -6.86
N GLN A 98 -13.61 -1.10 -7.28
CA GLN A 98 -12.97 -0.27 -8.30
C GLN A 98 -11.58 0.22 -7.86
N THR A 99 -11.43 0.67 -6.61
CA THR A 99 -10.15 1.11 -6.05
C THR A 99 -9.14 -0.03 -6.09
N VAL A 100 -9.50 -1.21 -5.59
CA VAL A 100 -8.60 -2.35 -5.48
C VAL A 100 -8.15 -2.84 -6.86
N SER A 101 -9.09 -3.09 -7.78
CA SER A 101 -8.76 -3.54 -9.14
C SER A 101 -7.93 -2.50 -9.90
N ARG A 102 -8.23 -1.21 -9.72
CA ARG A 102 -7.44 -0.12 -10.32
C ARG A 102 -6.02 -0.12 -9.77
N MET A 103 -5.85 -0.17 -8.45
CA MET A 103 -4.53 -0.10 -7.81
C MET A 103 -3.66 -1.29 -8.19
N ILE A 104 -4.18 -2.53 -8.12
CA ILE A 104 -3.45 -3.73 -8.54
C ILE A 104 -2.96 -3.56 -9.99
N LYS A 105 -3.88 -3.26 -10.91
CA LYS A 105 -3.54 -3.05 -12.33
C LYS A 105 -2.49 -1.95 -12.53
N THR A 106 -2.64 -0.82 -11.85
CA THR A 106 -1.68 0.29 -11.98
C THR A 106 -0.31 -0.09 -11.44
N ILE A 107 -0.24 -0.77 -10.29
CA ILE A 107 1.03 -1.21 -9.71
C ILE A 107 1.74 -2.21 -10.63
N GLU A 108 1.01 -3.21 -11.15
CA GLU A 108 1.55 -4.20 -12.10
C GLU A 108 2.11 -3.54 -13.37
N GLN A 109 1.47 -2.45 -13.83
CA GLN A 109 1.92 -1.70 -15.01
C GLN A 109 3.10 -0.78 -14.72
N GLN A 110 3.19 -0.20 -13.53
CA GLN A 110 4.20 0.83 -13.21
C GLN A 110 5.49 0.24 -12.62
N LEU A 111 5.44 -0.90 -11.91
CA LEU A 111 6.64 -1.49 -11.31
C LEU A 111 7.75 -1.84 -12.33
N PRO A 112 7.45 -2.43 -13.50
CA PRO A 112 8.48 -2.66 -14.52
C PRO A 112 9.13 -1.36 -15.01
N VAL A 113 8.33 -0.31 -15.18
CA VAL A 113 8.80 1.02 -15.61
C VAL A 113 9.75 1.62 -14.57
N ILE A 114 9.35 1.61 -13.29
CA ILE A 114 10.19 2.09 -12.18
C ILE A 114 11.50 1.28 -12.10
N TYR A 115 11.43 -0.03 -12.29
CA TYR A 115 12.61 -0.88 -12.30
C TYR A 115 13.59 -0.48 -13.40
N GLU A 116 13.11 -0.27 -14.63
CA GLU A 116 13.93 0.20 -15.75
C GLU A 116 14.52 1.59 -15.48
N GLU A 117 13.75 2.52 -14.89
CA GLU A 117 14.23 3.85 -14.51
C GLU A 117 15.39 3.79 -13.50
N ILE A 118 15.24 2.99 -12.44
CA ILE A 118 16.31 2.82 -11.43
C ILE A 118 17.51 2.10 -12.05
N GLN A 119 17.28 1.10 -12.91
CA GLN A 119 18.35 0.40 -13.61
C GLN A 119 19.15 1.36 -14.52
N ALA A 120 18.48 2.31 -15.18
CA ALA A 120 19.11 3.31 -16.04
C ALA A 120 19.76 4.47 -15.27
N THR A 121 19.37 4.73 -14.01
CA THR A 121 19.85 5.86 -13.22
C THR A 121 21.36 5.76 -12.92
N LEU A 122 22.15 6.80 -13.15
CA LEU A 122 23.58 6.77 -12.83
C LEU A 122 23.81 6.92 -11.32
N TYR A 123 24.56 5.99 -10.73
CA TYR A 123 24.91 6.04 -9.31
C TYR A 123 26.31 6.65 -9.16
N PRO A 124 26.60 7.33 -8.03
CA PRO A 124 27.95 7.80 -7.74
C PRO A 124 28.97 6.66 -7.79
N ALA A 125 30.21 7.00 -8.16
CA ALA A 125 31.29 6.02 -8.24
C ALA A 125 31.48 5.30 -6.89
N GLY A 126 31.55 3.96 -6.93
CA GLY A 126 31.71 3.11 -5.75
C GLY A 126 30.40 2.74 -5.02
N ILE A 127 29.24 3.25 -5.45
CA ILE A 127 27.94 2.84 -4.92
C ILE A 127 27.31 1.82 -5.87
N SER A 128 27.05 0.62 -5.33
CA SER A 128 26.37 -0.48 -6.02
C SER A 128 24.85 -0.29 -5.96
N LYS A 129 24.16 -0.52 -7.08
CA LYS A 129 22.70 -0.46 -7.18
C LYS A 129 22.03 -1.83 -7.12
N GLU A 130 22.83 -2.89 -7.20
CA GLU A 130 22.38 -4.28 -7.28
C GLU A 130 21.54 -4.68 -6.07
N GLY A 131 21.87 -4.16 -4.87
CA GLY A 131 21.08 -4.36 -3.67
C GLY A 131 19.68 -3.74 -3.76
N GLU A 132 19.57 -2.54 -4.31
CA GLU A 132 18.30 -1.85 -4.48
C GLU A 132 17.43 -2.51 -5.56
N LEU A 133 18.02 -2.92 -6.68
CA LEU A 133 17.32 -3.67 -7.71
C LEU A 133 16.82 -5.02 -7.19
N ARG A 134 17.63 -5.72 -6.39
CA ARG A 134 17.22 -6.96 -5.72
C ARG A 134 16.07 -6.70 -4.75
N LEU A 135 16.15 -5.65 -3.93
CA LEU A 135 15.07 -5.28 -3.02
C LEU A 135 13.79 -4.97 -3.78
N LEU A 136 13.86 -4.19 -4.86
CA LEU A 136 12.70 -3.86 -5.69
C LEU A 136 12.06 -5.13 -6.30
N GLN A 137 12.87 -6.09 -6.74
CA GLN A 137 12.36 -7.39 -7.21
C GLN A 137 11.69 -8.19 -6.09
N GLN A 138 12.24 -8.19 -4.86
CA GLN A 138 11.59 -8.83 -3.70
C GLN A 138 10.25 -8.18 -3.35
N ILE A 139 10.17 -6.85 -3.43
CA ILE A 139 8.91 -6.11 -3.23
C ILE A 139 7.91 -6.46 -4.33
N HIS A 140 8.33 -6.44 -5.60
CA HIS A 140 7.47 -6.68 -6.75
C HIS A 140 6.96 -8.13 -6.82
N TYR A 141 7.88 -9.09 -6.93
CA TYR A 141 7.55 -10.50 -7.14
C TYR A 141 7.28 -11.27 -5.84
N GLY A 142 7.51 -10.65 -4.68
CA GLY A 142 7.15 -11.18 -3.37
C GLY A 142 5.92 -10.46 -2.81
N VAL A 143 6.17 -9.43 -2.00
CA VAL A 143 5.14 -8.75 -1.20
C VAL A 143 3.93 -8.32 -2.03
N ILE A 144 4.15 -7.57 -3.11
CA ILE A 144 3.07 -7.03 -3.94
C ILE A 144 2.34 -8.13 -4.69
N ALA A 145 3.05 -9.12 -5.25
CA ALA A 145 2.43 -10.23 -5.95
C ALA A 145 1.50 -11.05 -5.04
N ASP A 146 1.98 -11.41 -3.84
CA ASP A 146 1.18 -12.14 -2.87
C ASP A 146 -0.05 -11.34 -2.42
N MET A 147 0.14 -10.05 -2.13
CA MET A 147 -0.96 -9.18 -1.69
C MET A 147 -1.96 -8.90 -2.81
N ALA A 148 -1.52 -8.69 -4.04
CA ALA A 148 -2.40 -8.54 -5.19
C ALA A 148 -3.26 -9.81 -5.41
N ALA A 149 -2.65 -11.00 -5.34
CA ALA A 149 -3.36 -12.28 -5.46
C ALA A 149 -4.42 -12.46 -4.36
N ARG A 150 -4.11 -12.05 -3.13
CA ARG A 150 -5.02 -12.12 -1.98
C ARG A 150 -6.17 -11.14 -2.05
N LEU A 151 -5.95 -9.95 -2.62
CA LEU A 151 -6.92 -8.86 -2.64
C LEU A 151 -7.69 -8.75 -3.95
N ALA A 152 -7.36 -9.53 -4.98
CA ALA A 152 -8.10 -9.54 -6.22
C ALA A 152 -9.57 -9.95 -5.99
N ILE A 153 -10.50 -9.14 -6.53
CA ILE A 153 -11.98 -9.30 -6.41
C ILE A 153 -12.69 -9.08 -7.72
#